data_AF-A0A2D8G9I4-F1
#
_entry.id   AF-A0A2D8G9I4-F1
#
_cell.length_a   1.000
_cell.length_b   1.000
_cell.length_c   1.000
_cell.angle_alpha   90.00
_cell.angle_beta   90.00
_cell.angle_gamma   90.00
#
_symmetry.space_group_name_H-M   'P 1'
#
loop_
_entity.id
_entity.type
_entity.pdbx_description
1 polymer ?
#
loop_
_entity_poly.entity_id
_entity_poly.type
_entity_poly.pdbx_seq_one_letter_code
_entity_poly.pdbx_strand_id
1 'polypeptide(L)'
;MVYNKLKLIFIIILPFGVGYLLSFFLRNTNAILAPELTQTFSLNATEIGFLTSIFFFAGAAQYIPLAILLDKYGPKKIYIGEIILAIIGCIITTYADSYLMLVIGRAFLGLG
;
A
#
# COMPACT_ATOMS: atom_id res chain seq x y z
N MET A 1 -0.50 -3.95 -35.65
CA MET A 1 0.63 -3.41 -34.87
C MET A 1 1.35 -4.55 -34.17
N VAL A 2 2.52 -4.96 -34.66
CA VAL A 2 3.37 -5.94 -33.96
C VAL A 2 4.12 -5.18 -32.88
N TYR A 3 3.63 -5.21 -31.64
CA TYR A 3 4.34 -4.60 -30.53
C TYR A 3 5.66 -5.35 -30.28
N ASN A 4 6.76 -4.61 -30.18
CA ASN A 4 8.05 -5.18 -29.79
C ASN A 4 7.92 -5.72 -28.36
N LYS A 5 8.07 -7.04 -28.20
CA LYS A 5 7.92 -7.74 -26.91
C LYS A 5 8.81 -7.14 -25.82
N LEU A 6 10.04 -6.73 -26.16
CA LEU A 6 10.92 -6.05 -25.20
C LEU A 6 10.31 -4.74 -24.69
N LYS A 7 9.71 -3.95 -25.59
CA LYS A 7 9.10 -2.67 -25.22
C LYS A 7 7.94 -2.85 -24.25
N LEU A 8 7.11 -3.89 -24.43
CA LEU A 8 6.01 -4.19 -23.51
C LEU A 8 6.52 -4.63 -22.13
N ILE A 9 7.60 -5.42 -22.08
CA ILE A 9 8.23 -5.85 -20.83
C ILE A 9 8.68 -4.63 -20.02
N PHE A 10 9.46 -3.73 -20.63
CA PHE A 10 10.02 -2.59 -19.91
C PHE A 10 8.99 -1.50 -19.57
N ILE A 11 7.96 -1.30 -20.38
CA ILE A 11 6.99 -0.20 -20.18
C ILE A 11 5.79 -0.62 -19.34
N ILE A 12 5.42 -1.91 -19.37
CA ILE A 12 4.19 -2.39 -18.73
C ILE A 12 4.52 -3.42 -17.66
N ILE A 13 5.15 -4.55 -18.02
CA ILE A 13 5.32 -5.65 -17.06
C ILE A 13 6.20 -5.24 -15.90
N LEU A 14 7.33 -4.58 -16.18
CA LEU A 14 8.31 -4.24 -15.16
C LEU A 14 7.77 -3.21 -14.16
N PRO A 15 7.17 -2.07 -14.57
CA PRO A 15 6.59 -1.12 -13.61
C PRO A 15 5.47 -1.74 -12.76
N PHE A 16 4.51 -2.43 -13.38
CA PHE A 16 3.40 -3.05 -12.66
C PHE A 16 3.87 -4.16 -11.73
N GLY A 17 4.83 -4.97 -12.16
CA GLY A 17 5.44 -6.04 -11.36
C GLY A 17 6.21 -5.47 -10.16
N VAL A 18 6.99 -4.41 -10.34
CA VAL A 18 7.71 -3.75 -9.24
C VAL A 18 6.75 -3.18 -8.21
N GLY A 19 5.68 -2.49 -8.62
CA GLY A 19 4.73 -2.01 -7.61
C GLY A 19 3.93 -3.13 -6.96
N TYR A 20 3.63 -4.24 -7.65
CA TYR A 20 3.05 -5.42 -6.99
C TYR A 20 3.99 -5.97 -5.91
N LEU A 21 5.28 -6.10 -6.21
CA LEU A 21 6.29 -6.51 -5.23
C LEU A 21 6.36 -5.52 -4.06
N LEU A 22 6.28 -4.22 -4.33
CA LEU A 22 6.26 -3.19 -3.29
C LEU A 22 5.01 -3.29 -2.41
N SER A 23 3.82 -3.42 -2.98
CA SER A 23 2.57 -3.62 -2.22
C SER A 23 2.62 -4.90 -1.39
N PHE A 24 3.20 -5.98 -1.93
CA PHE A 24 3.40 -7.21 -1.16
C PHE A 24 4.36 -6.99 0.01
N PHE A 25 5.47 -6.28 -0.21
CA PHE A 25 6.43 -5.94 0.84
C PHE A 25 5.76 -5.09 1.95
N LEU A 26 5.08 -4.00 1.58
CA LEU A 26 4.41 -3.07 2.51
C LEU A 26 3.25 -3.72 3.28
N ARG A 27 2.64 -4.77 2.73
CA ARG A 27 1.65 -5.57 3.44
C ARG A 27 2.28 -6.38 4.58
N ASN A 28 3.47 -6.93 4.34
CA ASN A 28 4.15 -7.84 5.26
C ASN A 28 5.03 -7.12 6.30
N THR A 29 5.40 -5.86 6.07
CA THR A 29 6.26 -5.09 7.00
C THR A 29 5.71 -5.05 8.42
N ASN A 30 4.40 -4.94 8.63
CA ASN A 30 3.82 -4.90 9.98
C ASN A 30 4.03 -6.18 10.78
N ALA A 31 4.00 -7.34 10.12
CA ALA A 31 4.27 -8.61 10.78
C ALA A 31 5.77 -8.76 11.10
N ILE A 32 6.62 -8.31 10.18
CA ILE A 32 8.08 -8.34 10.35
C ILE A 32 8.52 -7.40 11.48
N LEU A 33 7.94 -6.20 11.54
CA LEU A 33 8.29 -5.14 12.49
C LEU A 33 7.46 -5.17 13.79
N ALA A 34 6.59 -6.16 13.98
CA ALA A 34 5.70 -6.22 15.15
C ALA A 34 6.47 -6.16 16.48
N PRO A 35 7.59 -6.89 16.69
CA PRO A 35 8.37 -6.80 17.92
C PRO A 35 8.90 -5.38 18.19
N GLU A 36 9.47 -4.74 17.16
CA GLU A 36 10.04 -3.39 17.24
C GLU A 36 8.97 -2.34 17.49
N LEU A 37 7.81 -2.45 16.84
CA LEU A 37 6.66 -1.57 17.04
C LEU A 37 6.09 -1.70 18.46
N THR A 38 5.95 -2.92 18.96
CA THR A 38 5.52 -3.17 20.35
C THR A 38 6.51 -2.57 21.34
N GLN A 39 7.81 -2.72 21.13
CA GLN A 39 8.81 -2.15 22.02
C GLN A 39 8.84 -0.62 21.98
N THR A 40 8.77 -0.04 20.79
CA THR A 40 8.93 1.42 20.58
C THR A 40 7.69 2.21 21.01
N PHE A 41 6.49 1.69 20.69
CA PHE A 41 5.21 2.37 20.95
C PHE A 41 4.44 1.76 22.12
N SER A 42 5.03 0.80 22.84
CA SER A 42 4.39 0.07 23.95
C SER A 42 3.05 -0.60 23.57
N LEU A 43 2.96 -1.10 22.35
CA LEU A 43 1.70 -1.64 21.79
C LEU A 43 1.42 -3.05 22.29
N ASN A 44 0.15 -3.31 22.60
CA ASN A 44 -0.34 -4.65 22.89
C ASN A 44 -0.70 -5.42 21.61
N ALA A 45 -1.00 -6.71 21.76
CA ALA A 45 -1.33 -7.60 20.63
C ALA A 45 -2.58 -7.14 19.85
N THR A 46 -3.57 -6.55 20.52
CA THR A 46 -4.78 -6.03 19.89
C THR A 46 -4.47 -4.86 18.97
N GLU A 47 -3.60 -3.95 19.40
CA GLU A 47 -3.16 -2.79 18.62
C GLU A 47 -2.35 -3.20 17.38
N ILE A 48 -1.41 -4.14 17.52
CA ILE A 48 -0.67 -4.71 16.38
C ILE A 48 -1.63 -5.41 15.39
N GLY A 49 -2.61 -6.16 15.92
CA GLY A 49 -3.65 -6.79 15.12
C GLY A 49 -4.49 -5.75 14.36
N PHE A 50 -4.85 -4.65 15.02
CA PHE A 50 -5.60 -3.57 14.41
C PHE A 50 -4.83 -2.87 13.29
N LEU A 51 -3.53 -2.63 13.45
CA LEU A 51 -2.68 -2.11 12.36
C LEU A 51 -2.69 -3.01 11.12
N THR A 52 -2.86 -4.32 11.29
CA THR A 52 -3.05 -5.25 10.17
C THR A 52 -4.45 -5.16 9.58
N SER A 53 -5.46 -5.15 10.44
CA SER A 53 -6.86 -5.08 10.02
C SER A 53 -7.20 -3.80 9.26
N ILE A 54 -6.71 -2.64 9.72
CA ILE A 54 -7.01 -1.34 9.09
C ILE A 54 -6.45 -1.24 7.68
N PHE A 55 -5.27 -1.82 7.41
CA PHE A 55 -4.70 -1.91 6.07
C PHE A 55 -5.65 -2.66 5.12
N PHE A 56 -6.12 -3.85 5.53
CA PHE A 56 -7.03 -4.64 4.69
C PHE A 56 -8.41 -4.00 4.58
N PHE A 57 -8.92 -3.39 5.64
CA PHE A 57 -10.21 -2.72 5.64
C PHE A 57 -10.22 -1.51 4.71
N ALA A 58 -9.16 -0.68 4.77
CA ALA A 58 -9.01 0.47 3.89
C ALA A 58 -8.94 0.04 2.41
N GLY A 59 -8.12 -0.97 2.09
CA GLY A 59 -8.06 -1.52 0.73
C GLY A 59 -9.38 -2.12 0.26
N ALA A 60 -10.09 -2.83 1.13
CA ALA A 60 -11.42 -3.37 0.80
C ALA A 60 -12.45 -2.27 0.52
N ALA A 61 -12.44 -1.19 1.30
CA ALA A 61 -13.31 -0.04 1.09
C ALA A 61 -13.05 0.64 -0.26
N GLN A 62 -11.81 0.59 -0.76
CA GLN A 62 -11.42 1.20 -2.02
C GLN A 62 -11.83 0.38 -3.26
N TYR A 63 -12.00 -0.94 -3.18
CA TYR A 63 -12.19 -1.77 -4.38
C TYR A 63 -13.36 -1.33 -5.28
N ILE A 64 -14.50 -0.92 -4.72
CA ILE A 64 -15.65 -0.44 -5.51
C ILE A 64 -15.30 0.87 -6.23
N PRO A 65 -14.84 1.93 -5.54
CA PRO A 65 -14.32 3.14 -6.19
C PRO A 65 -13.25 2.85 -7.24
N LEU A 66 -12.30 1.98 -6.92
CA LEU A 66 -11.14 1.67 -7.77
C LEU A 66 -11.59 1.05 -9.09
N ALA A 67 -12.54 0.11 -9.05
CA ALA A 67 -13.09 -0.51 -10.25
C ALA A 67 -13.70 0.55 -11.19
N ILE A 68 -14.52 1.46 -10.65
CA ILE A 68 -15.15 2.54 -11.42
C ILE A 68 -14.09 3.50 -11.99
N LEU A 69 -13.07 3.84 -11.20
CA LEU A 69 -11.98 4.73 -11.60
C LEU A 69 -11.10 4.10 -12.69
N LEU A 70 -10.85 2.79 -12.61
CA LEU A 70 -10.11 2.04 -13.63
C LEU A 70 -10.86 2.02 -14.96
N ASP A 71 -12.16 1.78 -14.93
CA ASP A 71 -13.01 1.81 -16.14
C ASP A 71 -13.04 3.20 -16.78
N LYS A 72 -13.09 4.25 -15.95
CA LYS A 72 -13.20 5.65 -16.42
C LYS A 72 -11.89 6.26 -16.90
N TYR A 73 -10.79 6.05 -16.17
CA TYR A 73 -9.52 6.76 -16.40
C TYR A 73 -8.40 5.87 -16.92
N GLY A 74 -8.63 4.55 -16.98
CA GLY A 74 -7.68 3.56 -17.43
C GLY A 74 -6.60 3.23 -16.39
N PRO A 75 -5.92 2.08 -16.55
CA PRO A 75 -5.06 1.50 -15.52
C PRO A 75 -3.84 2.37 -15.20
N LYS A 76 -3.23 3.03 -16.20
CA LYS A 76 -2.00 3.81 -16.00
C LYS A 76 -2.17 4.95 -15.00
N LYS A 77 -3.26 5.72 -15.12
CA LYS A 77 -3.46 6.91 -14.26
C LYS A 77 -3.79 6.52 -12.83
N ILE A 78 -4.64 5.50 -12.70
CA ILE A 78 -5.04 4.98 -11.39
C ILE A 78 -3.84 4.38 -10.67
N TYR A 79 -3.05 3.56 -11.36
CA TYR A 79 -1.84 2.97 -10.79
C TYR A 79 -0.85 3.99 -10.24
N ILE A 80 -0.68 5.14 -10.92
CA ILE A 80 0.15 6.24 -10.40
C ILE A 80 -0.46 6.83 -9.12
N GLY A 81 -1.78 6.98 -9.06
CA GLY A 81 -2.49 7.45 -7.86
C GLY A 81 -2.30 6.53 -6.66
N GLU A 82 -2.44 5.22 -6.87
CA GLU A 82 -2.21 4.17 -5.85
C GLU A 82 -0.77 4.26 -5.30
N ILE A 83 0.23 4.34 -6.17
CA ILE A 83 1.63 4.53 -5.76
C ILE A 83 1.82 5.79 -4.93
N ILE A 84 1.18 6.91 -5.29
CA ILE A 84 1.25 8.15 -4.52
C ILE A 84 0.64 7.96 -3.12
N LEU A 85 -0.50 7.27 -3.00
CA LEU A 85 -1.13 6.96 -1.71
C LEU A 85 -0.22 6.08 -0.85
N ALA A 86 0.41 5.06 -1.45
CA ALA A 86 1.38 4.21 -0.76
C ALA A 86 2.61 5.01 -0.28
N ILE A 87 3.13 5.94 -1.09
CA ILE A 87 4.23 6.83 -0.69
C ILE A 87 3.81 7.71 0.50
N ILE A 88 2.60 8.28 0.48
CA ILE A 88 2.08 9.08 1.59
C ILE A 88 2.01 8.21 2.86
N GLY A 89 1.47 7.00 2.75
CA GLY A 89 1.42 6.04 3.87
C GLY A 89 2.80 5.70 4.44
N CYS A 90 3.80 5.48 3.59
CA CYS A 90 5.19 5.27 3.99
C CYS A 90 5.76 6.49 4.74
N ILE A 91 5.53 7.70 4.24
CA ILE A 91 6.01 8.94 4.88
C ILE A 91 5.37 9.09 6.26
N ILE A 92 4.04 8.97 6.37
CA ILE A 92 3.32 9.05 7.65
C ILE A 92 3.88 8.02 8.64
N THR A 93 4.08 6.78 8.20
CA THR A 93 4.59 5.70 9.05
C THR A 93 6.04 5.92 9.48
N THR A 94 6.88 6.48 8.60
CA THR A 94 8.30 6.78 8.89
C THR A 94 8.45 7.86 9.95
N TYR A 95 7.59 8.87 9.95
CA TYR A 95 7.59 9.97 10.92
C TYR A 95 6.60 9.78 12.07
N ALA A 96 6.04 8.58 12.24
CA ALA A 96 5.06 8.32 13.28
C ALA A 96 5.67 8.41 14.67
N ASP A 97 5.08 9.24 15.53
CA ASP A 97 5.44 9.40 16.95
C ASP A 97 4.37 8.82 17.90
N SER A 98 3.27 8.33 17.32
CA SER A 98 2.09 7.88 18.04
C SER A 98 1.40 6.73 17.32
N TYR A 99 0.66 5.92 18.09
CA TYR A 99 -0.13 4.82 17.56
C TYR A 99 -1.15 5.28 16.50
N LEU A 100 -1.77 6.45 16.69
CA LEU A 100 -2.73 6.99 15.74
C LEU A 100 -2.08 7.30 14.38
N MET A 101 -0.86 7.85 14.37
CA MET A 101 -0.11 8.06 13.13
C MET A 101 0.19 6.73 12.42
N LEU A 102 0.54 5.67 13.17
CA LEU A 102 0.71 4.34 12.58
C LEU A 102 -0.59 3.83 11.96
N VAL A 103 -1.73 4.00 12.64
CA VAL A 103 -3.05 3.61 12.10
C VAL A 103 -3.36 4.35 10.80
N ILE A 104 -3.15 5.67 10.76
CA ILE A 104 -3.38 6.49 9.57
C ILE A 104 -2.42 6.05 8.46
N GLY A 105 -1.13 5.89 8.76
CA GLY A 105 -0.13 5.41 7.80
C GLY A 105 -0.53 4.07 7.19
N ARG A 106 -0.98 3.12 8.02
CA ARG A 106 -1.45 1.79 7.58
C ARG A 106 -2.73 1.86 6.75
N ALA A 107 -3.64 2.80 7.04
CA ALA A 107 -4.82 3.04 6.21
C ALA A 107 -4.42 3.54 4.81
N PHE A 108 -3.54 4.54 4.71
CA PHE A 108 -3.03 5.02 3.42
C PHE A 108 -2.26 3.95 2.65
N LEU A 109 -1.46 3.13 3.33
CA LEU A 109 -0.80 1.97 2.73
C LEU A 109 -1.79 0.91 2.24
N GLY A 110 -2.96 0.79 2.87
CA GLY A 110 -4.02 -0.12 2.42
C GLY A 110 -4.79 0.40 1.22
N LEU A 111 -4.90 1.74 1.11
CA LEU A 111 -5.48 2.43 -0.04
C LEU A 111 -4.55 2.42 -1.26
N GLY A 112 -3.23 2.52 -1.07
CA GLY A 112 -2.26 2.51 -2.18
C GLY A 112 -1.70 1.14 -2.54
#